data_AF-Q5EVM0-F1
#
_entry.id   AF-Q5EVM0-F1
#
_cell.length_a   1.000
_cell.length_b   1.000
_cell.length_c   1.000
_cell.angle_alpha   90.00
_cell.angle_beta   90.00
_cell.angle_gamma   90.00
#
_symmetry.space_group_name_H-M   'P 1'
#
loop_
_entity.id
_entity.type
_entity.pdbx_description
1 polymer ?
#
loop_
_entity_poly.entity_id
_entity_poly.type
_entity_poly.pdbx_seq_one_letter_code
_entity_poly.pdbx_strand_id
1 'polypeptide(L)'
;SGEVAFSVPTGNFGDILAGFYAKKLGVPIGKLIVATNENDILHRFFSTGKYHRRDIEHTISPSMDICVSSNFERYLFALSGENH
;
A
#
# COMPACT_ATOMS: atom_id res chain seq x y z
N SER A 1 24.09 -6.56 -9.68
CA SER A 1 23.39 -5.43 -9.06
C SER A 1 22.52 -5.98 -7.94
N GLY A 2 22.61 -5.44 -6.72
CA GLY A 2 21.75 -5.87 -5.60
C GLY A 2 20.49 -5.02 -5.55
N GLU A 3 19.32 -5.64 -5.57
CA GLU A 3 18.06 -4.94 -5.32
C GLU A 3 17.84 -4.77 -3.81
N VAL A 4 17.19 -3.67 -3.41
CA VAL A 4 16.86 -3.39 -1.99
C VAL A 4 15.36 -3.54 -1.78
N ALA A 5 14.96 -4.26 -0.73
CA ALA A 5 13.56 -4.35 -0.31
C ALA A 5 13.21 -3.21 0.66
N PHE A 6 12.00 -2.67 0.56
CA PHE A 6 11.50 -1.60 1.41
C PHE A 6 10.24 -2.07 2.13
N SER A 7 10.22 -1.94 3.46
CA SER A 7 9.02 -2.11 4.27
C SER A 7 8.51 -0.75 4.72
N VAL A 8 7.26 -0.44 4.37
CA VAL A 8 6.69 0.89 4.57
C VAL A 8 5.47 0.77 5.50
N PRO A 9 5.51 1.38 6.70
CA PRO A 9 4.32 1.58 7.53
C PRO A 9 3.30 2.39 6.74
N THR A 10 2.17 1.78 6.40
CA THR A 10 1.27 2.28 5.36
C THR A 10 -0.12 2.54 5.93
N GLY A 11 -0.54 3.80 5.89
CA GLY A 11 -1.95 4.20 5.98
C GLY A 11 -2.54 4.44 4.58
N ASN A 12 -2.48 5.68 4.11
CA ASN A 12 -3.07 6.12 2.83
C ASN A 12 -2.37 5.64 1.54
N PHE A 13 -1.41 4.71 1.62
CA PHE A 13 -0.69 4.10 0.47
C PHE A 13 0.16 5.04 -0.41
N GLY A 14 0.31 6.31 -0.05
CA GLY A 14 1.10 7.28 -0.83
C GLY A 14 2.59 6.94 -0.90
N ASP A 15 3.22 6.67 0.25
CA ASP A 15 4.67 6.43 0.33
C ASP A 15 5.09 5.16 -0.43
N ILE A 16 4.34 4.07 -0.26
CA ILE A 16 4.63 2.82 -0.98
C ILE A 16 4.25 2.91 -2.47
N LEU A 17 3.26 3.73 -2.84
CA LEU A 17 2.96 4.03 -4.24
C LEU A 17 4.11 4.79 -4.92
N ALA A 18 4.76 5.73 -4.22
CA ALA A 18 5.96 6.38 -4.73
C ALA A 18 7.08 5.36 -4.99
N GLY A 19 7.28 4.41 -4.07
CA GLY A 19 8.20 3.27 -4.27
C GLY A 19 7.83 2.42 -5.49
N PHE A 20 6.54 2.17 -5.73
CA PHE A 20 6.07 1.44 -6.91
C PHE A 20 6.41 2.17 -8.22
N TYR A 21 6.19 3.48 -8.30
CA TYR A 21 6.57 4.26 -9.47
C TYR A 21 8.09 4.36 -9.63
N ALA A 22 8.84 4.56 -8.55
CA ALA A 22 10.32 4.55 -8.59
C ALA A 22 10.85 3.22 -9.15
N LYS A 23 10.26 2.09 -8.74
CA LYS A 23 10.56 0.77 -9.31
C LYS A 23 10.24 0.70 -10.81
N LYS A 24 9.05 1.17 -11.23
CA LYS A 24 8.67 1.24 -12.65
C LYS A 24 9.63 2.10 -13.49
N LEU A 25 10.23 3.13 -12.88
CA LEU A 25 11.21 4.01 -13.53
C LEU A 25 12.64 3.45 -13.59
N GLY A 26 12.87 2.23 -13.07
CA GLY A 26 14.16 1.54 -13.17
C GLY A 26 15.08 1.66 -11.96
N VAL A 27 14.61 2.23 -10.85
CA VAL A 27 15.35 2.17 -9.57
C VAL A 27 15.42 0.70 -9.12
N PRO A 28 16.59 0.18 -8.66
CA PRO A 28 16.78 -1.23 -8.29
C PRO A 28 16.09 -1.58 -6.96
N ILE A 29 14.75 -1.55 -6.97
CA ILE A 29 13.86 -1.85 -5.85
C ILE A 29 13.36 -3.28 -6.00
N GLY A 30 13.65 -4.09 -4.99
CA GLY A 30 13.16 -5.47 -4.87
C GLY A 30 11.71 -5.51 -4.39
N LYS A 31 11.46 -6.09 -3.22
CA LYS A 31 10.12 -6.19 -2.66
C LYS A 31 9.68 -4.87 -2.02
N LEU A 32 8.46 -4.44 -2.31
CA LEU A 32 7.75 -3.42 -1.55
C LEU A 32 6.79 -4.12 -0.59
N ILE A 33 6.97 -3.91 0.71
CA ILE A 33 6.21 -4.55 1.77
C ILE A 33 5.31 -3.52 2.42
N VAL A 34 4.00 -3.73 2.32
CA VAL A 34 2.97 -2.92 2.99
C VAL A 34 2.86 -3.42 4.43
N ALA A 35 3.27 -2.61 5.40
CA ALA A 35 3.08 -2.89 6.82
C ALA A 35 1.89 -2.08 7.35
N THR A 36 0.86 -2.75 7.87
CA THR A 36 -0.30 -2.11 8.50
C THR A 36 -0.30 -2.35 10.01
N ASN A 37 -1.09 -1.58 10.75
CA ASN A 37 -1.46 -1.89 12.13
C ASN A 37 -2.76 -2.73 12.13
N GLU A 38 -3.50 -2.73 13.24
CA GLU A 38 -4.79 -3.39 13.41
C GLU A 38 -5.83 -2.97 12.35
N ASN A 39 -5.68 -1.78 11.76
CA ASN A 39 -6.49 -1.29 10.64
C ASN A 39 -5.99 -1.89 9.31
N ASP A 40 -6.20 -3.19 9.14
CA ASP A 40 -5.49 -4.04 8.18
C ASP A 40 -6.14 -4.15 6.78
N ILE A 41 -6.87 -3.13 6.31
CA ILE A 41 -7.61 -3.19 5.02
C ILE A 41 -6.73 -3.58 3.83
N LEU A 42 -5.51 -3.05 3.76
CA LEU A 42 -4.54 -3.37 2.70
C LEU A 42 -4.02 -4.80 2.84
N HIS A 43 -3.72 -5.25 4.07
CA HIS A 43 -3.30 -6.63 4.32
C HIS A 43 -4.37 -7.64 3.87
N ARG A 44 -5.64 -7.39 4.22
CA ARG A 44 -6.77 -8.22 3.77
C ARG A 44 -6.91 -8.24 2.25
N PHE A 45 -6.75 -7.09 1.60
CA PHE A 45 -6.77 -7.02 0.14
C PHE A 45 -5.66 -7.86 -0.48
N PHE A 46 -4.40 -7.67 -0.10
CA PHE A 46 -3.28 -8.41 -0.70
C PHE A 46 -3.33 -9.92 -0.37
N SER A 47 -3.94 -10.30 0.76
CA SER A 47 -4.05 -11.71 1.15
C SER A 47 -5.26 -12.42 0.55
N THR A 48 -6.36 -11.71 0.29
CA THR A 48 -7.66 -12.34 -0.08
C THR A 48 -8.37 -11.72 -1.26
N GLY A 49 -7.89 -10.60 -1.80
CA GLY A 49 -8.55 -9.79 -2.82
C GLY A 49 -9.72 -8.93 -2.31
N LYS A 50 -10.07 -9.01 -1.02
CA LYS A 50 -11.24 -8.30 -0.48
C LYS A 50 -10.87 -6.93 0.09
N TYR A 51 -11.35 -5.86 -0.56
CA TYR A 51 -11.25 -4.49 -0.08
C TYR A 51 -12.60 -4.02 0.52
N HIS A 52 -12.79 -4.18 1.82
CA HIS A 52 -14.00 -3.74 2.53
C HIS A 52 -13.63 -3.04 3.83
N ARG A 53 -14.43 -2.03 4.21
CA ARG A 53 -14.25 -1.26 5.43
C ARG A 53 -14.62 -2.09 6.67
N ARG A 54 -14.01 -1.74 7.79
CA ARG A 54 -14.37 -2.14 9.15
C ARG A 54 -14.33 -0.89 10.02
N ASP A 55 -14.79 -1.00 11.26
CA ASP A 55 -14.62 0.08 12.23
C ASP A 55 -13.13 0.32 12.50
N ILE A 56 -12.77 1.58 12.80
CA ILE A 56 -11.39 1.96 13.11
C ILE A 56 -11.06 1.51 14.52
N GLU A 57 -9.93 0.84 14.67
CA GLU A 57 -9.29 0.61 15.96
C GLU A 57 -8.29 1.74 16.21
N HIS A 58 -8.34 2.35 17.39
CA HIS A 58 -7.35 3.34 17.81
C HIS A 58 -6.08 2.65 18.28
N THR A 59 -4.95 2.94 17.65
CA THR A 59 -3.69 2.23 17.89
C THR A 59 -2.59 3.19 18.38
N ILE A 60 -1.41 2.63 18.67
CA ILE A 60 -0.20 3.41 18.98
C ILE A 60 0.40 4.09 17.74
N SER A 61 -0.09 3.78 16.54
CA SER A 61 0.32 4.37 15.25
C SER A 61 -0.86 5.12 14.60
N PRO A 62 -1.32 6.24 15.19
CA PRO A 62 -2.58 6.91 14.81
C PRO A 62 -2.60 7.44 13.37
N SER A 63 -1.43 7.68 12.76
CA SER A 63 -1.32 8.07 11.36
C SER A 63 -1.70 6.96 10.37
N MET A 64 -1.75 5.72 10.83
CA MET A 64 -2.12 4.53 10.07
C MET A 64 -3.57 4.06 10.37
N ASP A 65 -4.25 4.68 11.34
CA ASP A 65 -5.63 4.35 11.71
C ASP A 65 -6.63 4.82 10.63
N ILE A 66 -6.67 4.08 9.53
CA ILE A 66 -7.42 4.44 8.32
C ILE A 66 -8.43 3.37 7.91
N CYS A 67 -9.65 3.81 7.61
CA CYS A 67 -10.71 2.95 7.06
C CYS A 67 -10.57 2.68 5.56
N VAL A 68 -9.95 3.63 4.84
CA VAL A 68 -9.81 3.59 3.39
C VAL A 68 -8.48 4.23 3.05
N SER A 69 -7.70 3.55 2.23
CA SER A 69 -6.44 4.08 1.74
C SER A 69 -6.65 4.88 0.45
N SER A 70 -6.60 6.21 0.54
CA SER A 70 -6.97 7.09 -0.58
C SER A 70 -6.10 6.94 -1.83
N ASN A 71 -4.78 6.70 -1.71
CA ASN A 71 -3.92 6.54 -2.90
C ASN A 71 -3.96 5.12 -3.49
N PHE A 72 -4.69 4.20 -2.86
CA PHE A 72 -4.74 2.81 -3.33
C PHE A 72 -5.43 2.70 -4.70
N GLU A 73 -6.39 3.57 -4.99
CA GLU A 73 -7.04 3.63 -6.31
C GLU A 73 -6.06 3.86 -7.47
N ARG A 74 -5.00 4.66 -7.24
CA ARG A 74 -3.98 4.96 -8.27
C ARG A 74 -3.15 3.74 -8.60
N TYR A 75 -2.91 2.88 -7.62
CA TYR A 75 -2.27 1.59 -7.85
C TYR A 75 -3.16 0.67 -8.69
N LEU A 76 -4.45 0.57 -8.36
CA LEU A 76 -5.41 -0.21 -9.14
C LEU A 76 -5.51 0.28 -10.59
N PHE A 77 -5.54 1.61 -10.79
CA PHE A 77 -5.52 2.22 -12.12
C PHE A 77 -4.23 1.90 -12.89
N ALA A 78 -3.07 1.98 -12.23
CA ALA A 78 -1.80 1.61 -12.86
C ALA A 78 -1.70 0.12 -13.22
N LEU A 79 -2.49 -0.74 -12.56
CA LEU A 79 -2.62 -2.17 -12.88
C LEU A 79 -3.65 -2.45 -13.98
N SER A 80 -4.69 -1.61 -14.14
CA SER A 80 -5.68 -1.74 -15.22
C SER A 80 -5.13 -1.33 -16.59
N GLY A 81 -3.85 -0.94 -16.67
CA GLY A 81 -3.24 -0.40 -17.87
C GLY A 81 -3.66 1.04 -18.14
N GLU A 82 -4.04 1.78 -17.09
CA GLU A 82 -4.47 3.18 -17.18
C GLU A 82 -5.73 3.37 -18.04
N ASN A 83 -6.54 2.30 -18.13
CA ASN A 83 -7.80 2.28 -18.85
C ASN A 83 -8.96 2.66 -17.92
N HIS A 84 -9.86 3.50 -18.44
CA HIS A 84 -11.14 3.85 -17.84
C HIS A 84 -12.26 3.01 -18.45
#